data_AF-A0A948R8Y2-F1
#
_entry.id   AF-A0A948R8Y2-F1
#
_cell.length_a   1.000
_cell.length_b   1.000
_cell.length_c   1.000
_cell.angle_alpha   90.00
_cell.angle_beta   90.00
_cell.angle_gamma   90.00
#
_symmetry.space_group_name_H-M   'P 1'
#
loop_
_entity.id
_entity.type
_entity.pdbx_description
1 polymer ?
#
loop_
_entity_poly.entity_id
_entity_poly.type
_entity_poly.pdbx_seq_one_letter_code
_entity_poly.pdbx_strand_id
1 'polypeptide(L)'
;GIHEWTRRNPAGALDFAFEAYAREPRNADVALRLGSFLLYIGRTRAALPFIEAGVEQDPAYGRNYVILASAHFNLGDMEAALAAGQRMIDLGMPGMWLAVIEAAIGEREKAAETYYAQRMLMNTVILPPAGTEPMSDAVRDAYWGIAAKGVCSDDAGARTAYCAMLDGLHQTMPDPHDPTIAFPAIWMGHAELVMKIYRECIHPANMFGLMNLWADVEPIRQIRLHPGFMDFAEDIGLVEAWNRHGWPDLMPEGPHGA
;
A
#
# COMPACT_ATOMS: atom_id res chain seq x y z
N GLY A 1 -1.68 -11.84 14.97
CA GLY A 1 -1.99 -11.12 13.71
C GLY A 1 -1.10 -9.90 13.55
N ILE A 2 -1.61 -8.69 13.79
CA ILE A 2 -0.84 -7.42 13.57
C ILE A 2 0.49 -7.37 14.33
N HIS A 3 0.51 -7.83 15.59
CA HIS A 3 1.75 -7.90 16.36
C HIS A 3 2.82 -8.81 15.73
N GLU A 4 2.42 -9.87 15.01
CA GLU A 4 3.37 -10.74 14.32
C GLU A 4 4.01 -10.03 13.12
N TRP A 5 3.24 -9.19 12.41
CA TRP A 5 3.79 -8.32 11.37
C TRP A 5 4.86 -7.37 11.93
N THR A 6 4.65 -6.80 13.12
CA THR A 6 5.66 -5.93 13.75
C THR A 6 6.91 -6.67 14.20
N ARG A 7 6.88 -8.00 14.19
CA ARG A 7 8.02 -8.87 14.48
C ARG A 7 8.60 -9.52 13.21
N ARG A 8 8.20 -9.04 12.02
CA ARG A 8 8.59 -9.62 10.72
C ARG A 8 8.24 -11.11 10.62
N ASN A 9 7.08 -11.49 11.19
CA ASN A 9 6.55 -12.85 11.14
C ASN A 9 5.18 -12.90 10.41
N PRO A 10 5.14 -12.61 9.10
CA PRO A 10 3.89 -12.69 8.34
C PRO A 10 3.31 -14.12 8.29
N ALA A 11 4.14 -15.15 8.41
CA ALA A 11 3.70 -16.54 8.46
C ALA A 11 2.81 -16.80 9.69
N GLY A 12 3.29 -16.42 10.89
CA GLY A 12 2.48 -16.50 12.12
C GLY A 12 1.28 -15.55 12.11
N ALA A 13 1.40 -14.39 11.46
CA ALA A 13 0.26 -13.50 11.27
C ALA A 13 -0.89 -14.16 10.51
N LEU A 14 -0.55 -14.89 9.43
CA LEU A 14 -1.49 -15.67 8.62
C LEU A 14 -2.01 -16.90 9.36
N ASP A 15 -1.18 -17.63 10.11
CA ASP A 15 -1.62 -18.77 10.93
C ASP A 15 -2.75 -18.36 11.88
N PHE A 16 -2.56 -17.24 12.61
CA PHE A 16 -3.59 -16.69 13.47
C PHE A 16 -4.82 -16.19 12.72
N ALA A 17 -4.66 -15.64 11.51
CA ALA A 17 -5.80 -15.16 10.71
C ALA A 17 -6.65 -16.33 10.18
N PHE A 18 -6.01 -17.41 9.72
CA PHE A 18 -6.71 -18.64 9.32
C PHE A 18 -7.42 -19.30 10.51
N GLU A 19 -6.75 -19.39 11.66
CA GLU A 19 -7.38 -19.93 12.88
C GLU A 19 -8.59 -19.10 13.31
N ALA A 20 -8.47 -17.77 13.30
CA ALA A 20 -9.59 -16.88 13.62
C ALA A 20 -10.75 -17.08 12.64
N TYR A 21 -10.46 -17.15 11.33
CA TYR A 21 -11.49 -17.38 10.31
C TYR A 21 -12.17 -18.74 10.46
N ALA A 22 -11.42 -19.79 10.83
CA ALA A 22 -12.00 -21.11 11.10
C ALA A 22 -12.97 -21.10 12.28
N ARG A 23 -12.74 -20.24 13.29
CA ARG A 23 -13.62 -20.08 14.46
C ARG A 23 -14.82 -19.19 14.16
N GLU A 24 -14.64 -18.15 13.35
CA GLU A 24 -15.66 -17.14 13.05
C GLU A 24 -15.78 -16.85 11.55
N PRO A 25 -16.20 -17.83 10.72
CA PRO A 25 -16.18 -17.69 9.25
C PRO A 25 -17.21 -16.67 8.71
N ARG A 26 -18.15 -16.23 9.56
CA ARG A 26 -19.18 -15.23 9.23
C ARG A 26 -18.90 -13.85 9.82
N ASN A 27 -17.72 -13.64 10.40
CA ASN A 27 -17.32 -12.34 10.94
C ASN A 27 -16.55 -11.55 9.86
N ALA A 28 -17.13 -10.44 9.39
CA ALA A 28 -16.57 -9.56 8.36
C ALA A 28 -15.14 -9.14 8.68
N ASP A 29 -14.89 -8.71 9.92
CA ASP A 29 -13.59 -8.17 10.33
C ASP A 29 -12.51 -9.25 10.31
N VAL A 30 -12.88 -10.50 10.63
CA VAL A 30 -11.98 -11.65 10.60
C VAL A 30 -11.66 -12.04 9.15
N ALA A 31 -12.68 -12.14 8.30
CA ALA A 31 -12.51 -12.42 6.87
C ALA A 31 -11.65 -11.34 6.20
N LEU A 32 -11.97 -10.06 6.40
CA LEU A 32 -11.23 -8.95 5.84
C LEU A 32 -9.78 -8.92 6.33
N ARG A 33 -9.53 -9.28 7.59
CA ARG A 33 -8.15 -9.35 8.13
C ARG A 33 -7.34 -10.46 7.48
N LEU A 34 -7.94 -11.64 7.26
CA LEU A 34 -7.33 -12.71 6.48
C LEU A 34 -7.04 -12.26 5.04
N GLY A 35 -8.04 -11.67 4.37
CA GLY A 35 -7.88 -11.11 3.03
C GLY A 35 -6.76 -10.06 2.95
N SER A 36 -6.71 -9.14 3.91
CA SER A 36 -5.65 -8.12 3.99
C SER A 36 -4.26 -8.74 4.13
N PHE A 37 -4.09 -9.75 4.98
CA PHE A 37 -2.79 -10.41 5.16
C PHE A 37 -2.36 -11.20 3.93
N LEU A 38 -3.30 -11.88 3.26
CA LEU A 38 -3.05 -12.52 1.96
C LEU A 38 -2.64 -11.48 0.90
N LEU A 39 -3.29 -10.32 0.89
CA LEU A 39 -2.96 -9.24 -0.03
C LEU A 39 -1.55 -8.66 0.24
N TYR A 40 -1.14 -8.51 1.51
CA TYR A 40 0.21 -8.02 1.86
C TYR A 40 1.33 -8.94 1.38
N ILE A 41 1.08 -10.25 1.29
CA ILE A 41 2.05 -11.23 0.80
C ILE A 41 1.94 -11.51 -0.71
N GLY A 42 1.13 -10.75 -1.44
CA GLY A 42 0.99 -10.88 -2.91
C GLY A 42 0.10 -12.02 -3.37
N ARG A 43 -0.69 -12.60 -2.46
CA ARG A 43 -1.70 -13.63 -2.74
C ARG A 43 -3.06 -12.99 -3.01
N THR A 44 -3.07 -12.05 -3.94
CA THR A 44 -4.23 -11.23 -4.27
C THR A 44 -5.44 -12.04 -4.72
N ARG A 45 -5.26 -13.06 -5.58
CA ARG A 45 -6.37 -13.93 -6.03
C ARG A 45 -7.00 -14.69 -4.87
N ALA A 46 -6.20 -15.15 -3.91
CA ALA A 46 -6.69 -15.83 -2.73
C ALA A 46 -7.33 -14.86 -1.71
N ALA A 47 -6.86 -13.61 -1.68
CA ALA A 47 -7.38 -12.56 -0.82
C ALA A 47 -8.77 -12.07 -1.24
N LEU A 48 -9.01 -11.93 -2.54
CA LEU A 48 -10.15 -11.21 -3.10
C LEU A 48 -11.51 -11.69 -2.55
N PRO A 49 -11.84 -13.00 -2.50
CA PRO A 49 -13.14 -13.45 -2.00
C PRO A 49 -13.41 -13.04 -0.54
N PHE A 50 -12.38 -12.99 0.30
CA PHE A 50 -12.52 -12.55 1.69
C PHE A 50 -12.71 -11.03 1.80
N ILE A 51 -12.09 -10.27 0.89
CA ILE A 51 -12.22 -8.81 0.81
C ILE A 51 -13.62 -8.43 0.32
N GLU A 52 -14.10 -9.08 -0.75
CA GLU A 52 -15.44 -8.88 -1.30
C GLU A 52 -16.52 -9.19 -0.25
N ALA A 53 -16.40 -10.31 0.46
CA ALA A 53 -17.32 -10.66 1.54
C ALA A 53 -17.29 -9.64 2.69
N GLY A 54 -16.13 -9.05 3.00
CA GLY A 54 -16.00 -7.99 4.00
C GLY A 54 -16.68 -6.68 3.57
N VAL A 55 -16.55 -6.31 2.29
CA VAL A 55 -17.25 -5.14 1.70
C VAL A 55 -18.76 -5.35 1.66
N GLU A 56 -19.23 -6.56 1.31
CA GLU A 56 -20.66 -6.88 1.28
C GLU A 56 -21.31 -6.77 2.67
N GLN A 57 -20.59 -7.18 3.72
CA GLN A 57 -21.08 -7.14 5.10
C GLN A 57 -21.07 -5.72 5.70
N ASP A 58 -20.09 -4.89 5.36
CA ASP A 58 -20.04 -3.48 5.77
C ASP A 58 -19.73 -2.56 4.56
N PRO A 59 -20.77 -2.20 3.78
CA PRO A 59 -20.64 -1.37 2.58
C PRO A 59 -20.45 0.12 2.88
N ALA A 60 -20.43 0.52 4.15
CA ALA A 60 -20.22 1.90 4.58
C ALA A 60 -18.79 2.15 5.11
N TYR A 61 -18.01 1.09 5.36
CA TYR A 61 -16.65 1.23 5.87
C TYR A 61 -15.65 1.49 4.73
N GLY A 62 -15.34 2.77 4.49
CA GLY A 62 -14.49 3.22 3.38
C GLY A 62 -13.13 2.53 3.29
N ARG A 63 -12.54 2.10 4.41
CA ARG A 63 -11.26 1.37 4.42
C ARG A 63 -11.32 0.03 3.67
N ASN A 64 -12.48 -0.63 3.66
CA ASN A 64 -12.65 -1.89 2.91
C ASN A 64 -12.52 -1.66 1.40
N TYR A 65 -13.01 -0.51 0.92
CA TYR A 65 -12.87 -0.12 -0.48
C TYR A 65 -11.44 0.25 -0.87
N VAL A 66 -10.60 0.73 0.07
CA VAL A 66 -9.16 0.91 -0.19
C VAL A 66 -8.47 -0.43 -0.46
N ILE A 67 -8.80 -1.44 0.34
CA ILE A 67 -8.26 -2.80 0.19
C ILE A 67 -8.79 -3.44 -1.09
N LEU A 68 -10.08 -3.30 -1.38
CA LEU A 68 -10.72 -3.80 -2.61
C LEU A 68 -10.11 -3.15 -3.86
N ALA A 69 -9.96 -1.83 -3.87
CA ALA A 69 -9.33 -1.10 -4.98
C ALA A 69 -7.90 -1.59 -5.22
N SER A 70 -7.11 -1.78 -4.15
CA SER A 70 -5.75 -2.29 -4.24
C SER A 70 -5.71 -3.74 -4.74
N ALA A 71 -6.67 -4.58 -4.34
CA ALA A 71 -6.77 -5.96 -4.82
C ALA A 71 -7.07 -6.03 -6.32
N HIS A 72 -8.07 -5.30 -6.81
CA HIS A 72 -8.35 -5.24 -8.25
C HIS A 72 -7.17 -4.63 -9.03
N PHE A 73 -6.54 -3.58 -8.49
CA PHE A 73 -5.37 -2.96 -9.11
C PHE A 73 -4.20 -3.94 -9.25
N ASN A 74 -3.93 -4.74 -8.21
CA ASN A 74 -2.91 -5.79 -8.24
C ASN A 74 -3.22 -6.91 -9.26
N LEU A 75 -4.50 -7.19 -9.52
CA LEU A 75 -4.94 -8.16 -10.54
C LEU A 75 -4.98 -7.57 -11.95
N GLY A 76 -4.74 -6.26 -12.12
CA GLY A 76 -4.86 -5.56 -13.40
C GLY A 76 -6.31 -5.28 -13.81
N ASP A 77 -7.28 -5.49 -12.93
CA ASP A 77 -8.69 -5.17 -13.15
C ASP A 77 -8.93 -3.68 -12.89
N MET A 78 -8.51 -2.86 -13.85
CA MET A 78 -8.50 -1.40 -13.71
C MET A 78 -9.92 -0.81 -13.56
N GLU A 79 -10.92 -1.42 -14.19
CA GLU A 79 -12.31 -0.95 -14.11
C GLU A 79 -12.86 -1.12 -12.69
N ALA A 80 -12.72 -2.31 -12.10
CA ALA A 80 -13.16 -2.55 -10.74
C ALA A 80 -12.30 -1.76 -9.72
N ALA A 81 -11.01 -1.60 -9.99
CA ALA A 81 -10.12 -0.77 -9.16
C ALA A 81 -10.57 0.69 -9.11
N LEU A 82 -10.94 1.29 -10.25
CA LEU A 82 -11.49 2.65 -10.31
C LEU A 82 -12.82 2.76 -9.56
N ALA A 83 -13.72 1.79 -9.74
CA ALA A 83 -15.03 1.80 -9.08
C ALA A 83 -14.89 1.74 -7.55
N ALA A 84 -14.05 0.84 -7.05
CA ALA A 84 -13.74 0.76 -5.62
C ALA A 84 -12.99 2.02 -5.12
N GLY A 85 -12.07 2.54 -5.92
CA GLY A 85 -11.32 3.77 -5.65
C GLY A 85 -12.21 5.01 -5.56
N GLN A 86 -13.24 5.12 -6.41
CA GLN A 86 -14.23 6.19 -6.30
C GLN A 86 -15.07 6.01 -5.03
N ARG A 87 -15.51 4.78 -4.75
CA ARG A 87 -16.35 4.49 -3.59
C ARG A 87 -15.66 4.76 -2.26
N MET A 88 -14.35 4.55 -2.14
CA MET A 88 -13.61 4.92 -0.92
C MET A 88 -13.60 6.44 -0.69
N ILE A 89 -13.49 7.26 -1.75
CA ILE A 89 -13.54 8.73 -1.64
C ILE A 89 -14.94 9.19 -1.24
N ASP A 90 -15.98 8.60 -1.84
CA ASP A 90 -17.38 8.90 -1.50
C ASP A 90 -17.67 8.62 0.00
N LEU A 91 -16.91 7.71 0.61
CA LEU A 91 -16.97 7.36 2.03
C LEU A 91 -15.94 8.12 2.90
N GLY A 92 -15.29 9.15 2.36
CA GLY A 92 -14.40 10.06 3.07
C GLY A 92 -12.94 9.61 3.22
N MET A 93 -12.53 8.53 2.54
CA MET A 93 -11.13 8.09 2.56
C MET A 93 -10.26 8.95 1.63
N PRO A 94 -8.96 9.09 1.93
CA PRO A 94 -8.04 9.81 1.06
C PRO A 94 -7.91 9.20 -0.34
N GLY A 95 -8.15 9.98 -1.39
CA GLY A 95 -8.11 9.59 -2.80
C GLY A 95 -6.72 9.29 -3.40
N MET A 96 -5.67 9.22 -2.59
CA MET A 96 -4.31 8.91 -3.04
C MET A 96 -4.20 7.53 -3.76
N TRP A 97 -4.98 6.53 -3.35
CA TRP A 97 -5.05 5.24 -4.06
C TRP A 97 -5.74 5.37 -5.42
N LEU A 98 -6.86 6.09 -5.49
CA LEU A 98 -7.55 6.35 -6.77
C LEU A 98 -6.63 7.10 -7.73
N ALA A 99 -5.91 8.11 -7.26
CA ALA A 99 -4.98 8.87 -8.07
C ALA A 99 -3.87 7.99 -8.69
N VAL A 100 -3.38 6.99 -7.97
CA VAL A 100 -2.38 6.03 -8.50
C VAL A 100 -2.99 5.15 -9.59
N ILE A 101 -4.24 4.69 -9.40
CA ILE A 101 -4.98 3.90 -10.40
C ILE A 101 -5.25 4.75 -11.65
N GLU A 102 -5.71 6.00 -11.48
CA GLU A 102 -5.93 6.96 -12.56
C GLU A 102 -4.63 7.23 -13.35
N ALA A 103 -3.51 7.39 -12.65
CA ALA A 103 -2.21 7.56 -13.31
C ALA A 103 -1.82 6.32 -14.12
N ALA A 104 -2.05 5.11 -13.57
CA ALA A 104 -1.70 3.85 -14.23
C ALA A 104 -2.48 3.59 -15.53
N ILE A 105 -3.71 4.09 -15.64
CA ILE A 105 -4.53 4.00 -16.86
C ILE A 105 -4.29 5.15 -17.85
N GLY A 106 -3.42 6.11 -17.51
CA GLY A 106 -3.07 7.25 -18.37
C GLY A 106 -3.85 8.54 -18.11
N GLU A 107 -4.76 8.56 -17.13
CA GLU A 107 -5.53 9.75 -16.73
C GLU A 107 -4.70 10.67 -15.82
N ARG A 108 -3.53 11.10 -16.31
CA ARG A 108 -2.45 11.72 -15.52
C ARG A 108 -2.82 13.08 -14.94
N GLU A 109 -3.52 13.91 -15.69
CA GLU A 109 -3.97 15.23 -15.23
C GLU A 109 -4.99 15.07 -14.10
N LYS A 110 -6.00 14.22 -14.32
CA LYS A 110 -7.01 13.87 -13.31
C LYS A 110 -6.37 13.28 -12.06
N ALA A 111 -5.44 12.34 -12.23
CA ALA A 111 -4.69 11.73 -11.13
C ALA A 111 -3.97 12.78 -10.28
N ALA A 112 -3.29 13.75 -10.91
CA ALA A 112 -2.62 14.82 -10.19
C ALA A 112 -3.61 15.72 -9.43
N GLU A 113 -4.78 16.02 -10.00
CA GLU A 113 -5.86 16.75 -9.32
C GLU A 113 -6.40 15.98 -8.10
N THR A 114 -6.70 14.70 -8.28
CA THR A 114 -7.18 13.79 -7.23
C THR A 114 -6.15 13.69 -6.08
N TYR A 115 -4.87 13.55 -6.41
CA TYR A 115 -3.79 13.48 -5.42
C TYR A 115 -3.61 14.82 -4.71
N TYR A 116 -3.67 15.94 -5.43
CA TYR A 116 -3.53 17.28 -4.86
C TYR A 116 -4.71 17.65 -3.93
N ALA A 117 -5.91 17.14 -4.21
CA ALA A 117 -7.11 17.37 -3.38
C ALA A 117 -6.96 16.86 -1.94
N GLN A 118 -6.08 15.88 -1.70
CA GLN A 118 -5.84 15.28 -0.38
C GLN A 118 -5.38 16.28 0.68
N ARG A 119 -4.79 17.40 0.27
CA ARG A 119 -4.40 18.48 1.18
C ARG A 119 -5.57 19.03 2.01
N MET A 120 -6.81 18.94 1.50
CA MET A 120 -8.02 19.37 2.20
C MET A 120 -8.41 18.43 3.36
N LEU A 121 -7.89 17.20 3.35
CA LEU A 121 -8.09 16.22 4.42
C LEU A 121 -7.02 16.30 5.51
N MET A 122 -6.06 17.23 5.38
CA MET A 122 -5.05 17.46 6.39
C MET A 122 -5.67 18.00 7.68
N ASN A 123 -5.18 17.50 8.81
CA ASN A 123 -5.66 17.78 10.17
C ASN A 123 -7.07 17.25 10.49
N THR A 124 -7.72 16.54 9.57
CA THR A 124 -9.02 15.90 9.81
C THR A 124 -8.91 14.38 9.68
N VAL A 125 -8.55 13.90 8.49
CA VAL A 125 -8.40 12.47 8.18
C VAL A 125 -6.94 12.10 8.06
N ILE A 126 -6.12 12.97 7.45
CA ILE A 126 -4.68 12.82 7.39
C ILE A 126 -4.09 13.63 8.54
N LEU A 127 -3.52 12.95 9.52
CA LEU A 127 -2.88 13.60 10.66
C LEU A 127 -1.42 13.92 10.33
N PRO A 128 -0.87 15.04 10.85
CA PRO A 128 0.55 15.29 10.73
C PRO A 128 1.34 14.16 11.41
N PRO A 129 2.52 13.80 10.89
CA PRO A 129 3.37 12.79 11.52
C PRO A 129 3.66 13.14 12.98
N ALA A 130 3.77 12.11 13.83
CA ALA A 130 3.98 12.32 15.26
C ALA A 130 5.25 13.15 15.51
N GLY A 131 5.13 14.18 16.35
CA GLY A 131 6.25 15.07 16.71
C GLY A 131 6.59 16.14 15.67
N THR A 132 5.75 16.35 14.66
CA THR A 132 5.91 17.46 13.69
C THR A 132 4.95 18.61 13.99
N GLU A 133 5.38 19.84 13.68
CA GLU A 133 4.49 21.01 13.74
C GLU A 133 3.53 21.05 12.55
N PRO A 134 2.27 21.50 12.72
CA PRO A 134 1.35 21.66 11.61
C PRO A 134 1.92 22.58 10.53
N MET A 135 1.83 22.16 9.27
CA MET A 135 2.26 22.96 8.13
C MET A 135 1.40 24.22 7.97
N SER A 136 2.02 25.33 7.54
CA SER A 136 1.27 26.47 7.02
C SER A 136 0.57 26.10 5.71
N ASP A 137 -0.51 26.81 5.35
CA ASP A 137 -1.25 26.52 4.11
C ASP A 137 -0.35 26.56 2.87
N ALA A 138 0.59 27.51 2.80
CA ALA A 138 1.52 27.62 1.67
C ALA A 138 2.50 26.44 1.60
N VAL A 139 3.02 25.97 2.75
CA VAL A 139 3.92 24.81 2.81
C VAL A 139 3.16 23.53 2.46
N ARG A 140 1.94 23.37 2.99
CA ARG A 140 1.05 22.25 2.67
C ARG A 140 0.79 22.20 1.17
N ASP A 141 0.33 23.30 0.58
CA ASP A 141 -0.04 23.33 -0.84
C ASP A 141 1.18 23.08 -1.74
N ALA A 142 2.35 23.61 -1.40
CA ALA A 142 3.60 23.30 -2.11
C ALA A 142 3.98 21.81 -2.01
N TYR A 143 3.92 21.23 -0.81
CA TYR A 143 4.20 19.81 -0.58
C TYR A 143 3.30 18.91 -1.42
N TRP A 144 1.98 19.12 -1.35
CA TRP A 144 1.02 18.31 -2.09
C TRP A 144 1.11 18.51 -3.60
N GLY A 145 1.52 19.69 -4.07
CA GLY A 145 1.82 19.92 -5.48
C GLY A 145 3.02 19.11 -5.98
N ILE A 146 4.11 19.09 -5.20
CA ILE A 146 5.29 18.25 -5.49
C ILE A 146 4.90 16.77 -5.49
N ALA A 147 4.15 16.34 -4.46
CA ALA A 147 3.74 14.94 -4.32
C ALA A 147 2.83 14.48 -5.47
N ALA A 148 1.82 15.28 -5.82
CA ALA A 148 0.92 14.98 -6.94
C ALA A 148 1.69 14.86 -8.26
N LYS A 149 2.61 15.78 -8.54
CA LYS A 149 3.43 15.72 -9.75
C LYS A 149 4.37 14.51 -9.75
N GLY A 150 5.03 14.23 -8.62
CA GLY A 150 5.98 13.12 -8.51
C GLY A 150 5.32 11.74 -8.64
N VAL A 151 4.13 11.55 -8.07
CA VAL A 151 3.41 10.27 -8.12
C VAL A 151 2.63 10.10 -9.42
N CYS A 152 1.91 11.13 -9.86
CA CYS A 152 0.88 10.97 -10.86
C CYS A 152 1.30 11.37 -12.27
N SER A 153 2.34 12.19 -12.47
CA SER A 153 2.75 12.64 -13.80
C SER A 153 3.79 11.72 -14.47
N ASP A 154 4.01 11.90 -15.77
CA ASP A 154 5.11 11.25 -16.52
C ASP A 154 6.44 12.05 -16.45
N ASP A 155 6.52 13.11 -15.63
CA ASP A 155 7.74 13.89 -15.45
C ASP A 155 8.73 13.14 -14.56
N ALA A 156 9.71 12.47 -15.20
CA ALA A 156 10.78 11.76 -14.52
C ALA A 156 11.61 12.65 -13.58
N GLY A 157 11.74 13.95 -13.90
CA GLY A 157 12.41 14.93 -13.04
C GLY A 157 11.61 15.21 -11.78
N ALA A 158 10.28 15.38 -11.89
CA ALA A 158 9.41 15.56 -10.75
C ALA A 158 9.38 14.33 -9.82
N ARG A 159 9.33 13.12 -10.41
CA ARG A 159 9.45 11.87 -9.64
C ARG A 159 10.79 11.78 -8.92
N THR A 160 11.89 12.06 -9.59
CA THR A 160 13.23 12.07 -8.97
C THR A 160 13.32 13.08 -7.83
N ALA A 161 12.78 14.29 -8.02
CA ALA A 161 12.76 15.31 -6.98
C ALA A 161 11.93 14.88 -5.77
N TYR A 162 10.77 14.24 -5.99
CA TYR A 162 9.96 13.75 -4.88
C TYR A 162 10.64 12.58 -4.14
N CYS A 163 11.25 11.63 -4.85
CA CYS A 163 12.06 10.58 -4.21
C CYS A 163 13.18 11.15 -3.34
N ALA A 164 13.92 12.16 -3.81
CA ALA A 164 14.95 12.82 -3.02
C ALA A 164 14.38 13.54 -1.78
N MET A 165 13.17 14.11 -1.88
CA MET A 165 12.48 14.67 -0.72
C MET A 165 12.12 13.57 0.30
N LEU A 166 11.64 12.41 -0.15
CA LEU A 166 11.35 11.27 0.72
C LEU A 166 12.61 10.75 1.42
N ASP A 167 13.76 10.71 0.74
CA ASP A 167 15.04 10.34 1.35
C ASP A 167 15.41 11.31 2.49
N GLY A 168 15.19 12.61 2.27
CA GLY A 168 15.41 13.64 3.30
C GLY A 168 14.45 13.51 4.48
N LEU A 169 13.16 13.24 4.23
CA LEU A 169 12.16 13.01 5.28
C LEU A 169 12.51 11.77 6.10
N HIS A 170 12.90 10.67 5.46
CA HIS A 170 13.33 9.45 6.15
C HIS A 170 14.59 9.65 7.01
N GLN A 171 15.44 10.63 6.69
CA GLN A 171 16.61 10.97 7.52
C GLN A 171 16.29 11.91 8.70
N THR A 172 15.21 12.68 8.63
CA THR A 172 15.01 13.85 9.51
C THR A 172 13.71 13.80 10.31
N MET A 173 12.70 13.04 9.87
CA MET A 173 11.44 12.93 10.58
C MET A 173 11.59 12.15 11.90
N PRO A 174 10.86 12.54 12.96
CA PRO A 174 10.84 11.79 14.22
C PRO A 174 10.39 10.34 14.04
N ASP A 175 9.43 10.10 13.13
CA ASP A 175 9.03 8.77 12.65
C ASP A 175 9.47 8.62 11.19
N PRO A 176 10.64 8.01 10.91
CA PRO A 176 11.16 7.85 9.56
C PRO A 176 10.47 6.71 8.79
N HIS A 177 9.55 5.97 9.41
CA HIS A 177 8.85 4.82 8.82
C HIS A 177 7.37 5.12 8.51
N ASP A 178 6.96 6.37 8.71
CA ASP A 178 5.59 6.85 8.60
C ASP A 178 4.98 6.59 7.20
N PRO A 179 3.66 6.31 7.10
CA PRO A 179 2.96 6.13 5.83
C PRO A 179 3.14 7.25 4.80
N THR A 180 3.34 8.49 5.24
CA THR A 180 3.61 9.64 4.36
C THR A 180 4.91 9.51 3.58
N ILE A 181 5.85 8.68 4.06
CA ILE A 181 7.07 8.31 3.34
C ILE A 181 6.88 6.97 2.63
N ALA A 182 6.40 5.96 3.36
CA ALA A 182 6.36 4.58 2.87
C ALA A 182 5.45 4.40 1.64
N PHE A 183 4.25 4.98 1.64
CA PHE A 183 3.29 4.77 0.56
C PHE A 183 3.71 5.43 -0.76
N PRO A 184 4.10 6.72 -0.81
CA PRO A 184 4.59 7.31 -2.05
C PRO A 184 5.92 6.70 -2.52
N ALA A 185 6.79 6.22 -1.62
CA ALA A 185 7.98 5.47 -2.03
C ALA A 185 7.62 4.20 -2.83
N ILE A 186 6.57 3.49 -2.42
CA ILE A 186 6.04 2.33 -3.17
C ILE A 186 5.51 2.77 -4.53
N TRP A 187 4.63 3.77 -4.57
CA TRP A 187 3.99 4.19 -5.82
C TRP A 187 4.93 4.76 -6.86
N MET A 188 6.06 5.34 -6.43
CA MET A 188 7.10 5.83 -7.32
C MET A 188 8.16 4.78 -7.70
N GLY A 189 8.06 3.56 -7.18
CA GLY A 189 9.02 2.49 -7.45
C GLY A 189 10.39 2.73 -6.80
N HIS A 190 10.46 3.49 -5.69
CA HIS A 190 11.71 3.82 -4.99
C HIS A 190 12.19 2.62 -4.15
N ALA A 191 12.66 1.58 -4.86
CA ALA A 191 12.91 0.24 -4.32
C ALA A 191 13.84 0.25 -3.10
N GLU A 192 14.95 0.96 -3.16
CA GLU A 192 15.93 1.03 -2.08
C GLU A 192 15.33 1.61 -0.80
N LEU A 193 14.59 2.73 -0.91
CA LEU A 193 13.95 3.35 0.25
C LEU A 193 12.83 2.46 0.82
N VAL A 194 12.01 1.85 -0.04
CA VAL A 194 10.96 0.91 0.38
C VAL A 194 11.57 -0.26 1.17
N MET A 195 12.59 -0.90 0.61
CA MET A 195 13.24 -2.03 1.28
C MET A 195 13.87 -1.61 2.60
N LYS A 196 14.51 -0.44 2.64
CA LYS A 196 15.10 0.10 3.86
C LYS A 196 14.05 0.33 4.95
N ILE A 197 12.94 1.02 4.64
CA ILE A 197 11.87 1.31 5.60
C ILE A 197 11.35 0.03 6.24
N TYR A 198 10.98 -0.96 5.43
CA TYR A 198 10.35 -2.19 5.95
C TYR A 198 11.34 -3.17 6.59
N ARG A 199 12.65 -3.12 6.26
CA ARG A 199 13.70 -3.86 7.01
C ARG A 199 13.90 -3.28 8.40
N GLU A 200 13.87 -1.95 8.52
CA GLU A 200 14.06 -1.26 9.79
C GLU A 200 12.85 -1.39 10.71
N CYS A 201 11.63 -1.16 10.19
CA CYS A 201 10.43 -1.17 11.02
C CYS A 201 9.15 -1.48 10.20
N ILE A 202 8.46 -2.53 10.62
CA ILE A 202 7.06 -2.77 10.25
C ILE A 202 6.20 -2.44 11.47
N HIS A 203 5.25 -1.52 11.34
CA HIS A 203 4.30 -1.20 12.40
C HIS A 203 2.88 -1.00 11.82
N PRO A 204 1.83 -0.92 12.65
CA PRO A 204 0.45 -0.97 12.18
C PRO A 204 0.08 0.10 11.14
N ALA A 205 0.76 1.25 11.13
CA ALA A 205 0.45 2.32 10.20
C ALA A 205 1.05 2.04 8.80
N ASN A 206 2.30 1.58 8.72
CA ASN A 206 2.99 1.39 7.45
C ASN A 206 2.75 0.01 6.80
N MET A 207 2.38 -1.02 7.59
CA MET A 207 2.16 -2.38 7.07
C MET A 207 1.06 -2.42 6.00
N PHE A 208 0.10 -1.51 6.07
CA PHE A 208 -0.97 -1.35 5.11
C PHE A 208 -0.45 -1.05 3.70
N GLY A 209 0.73 -0.43 3.59
CA GLY A 209 1.37 -0.12 2.31
C GLY A 209 1.81 -1.35 1.53
N LEU A 210 2.13 -2.47 2.21
CA LEU A 210 2.67 -3.69 1.58
C LEU A 210 1.75 -4.30 0.51
N MET A 211 0.43 -4.05 0.57
CA MET A 211 -0.48 -4.49 -0.49
C MET A 211 -0.17 -3.86 -1.85
N ASN A 212 0.46 -2.68 -1.88
CA ASN A 212 0.72 -1.94 -3.11
C ASN A 212 1.99 -2.42 -3.83
N LEU A 213 2.78 -3.33 -3.24
CA LEU A 213 3.99 -3.88 -3.87
C LEU A 213 3.69 -4.79 -5.08
N TRP A 214 2.44 -5.23 -5.21
CA TRP A 214 2.04 -6.33 -6.08
C TRP A 214 1.36 -5.89 -7.37
N ALA A 215 1.25 -4.58 -7.62
CA ALA A 215 0.74 -4.06 -8.89
C ALA A 215 1.81 -4.20 -9.99
N ASP A 216 1.47 -4.89 -11.09
CA ASP A 216 2.38 -5.05 -12.23
C ASP A 216 2.29 -3.88 -13.23
N VAL A 217 2.51 -2.67 -12.71
CA VAL A 217 2.51 -1.42 -13.48
C VAL A 217 3.79 -0.63 -13.23
N GLU A 218 4.18 0.23 -14.17
CA GLU A 218 5.26 1.19 -13.92
C GLU A 218 4.77 2.34 -13.03
N PRO A 219 5.61 2.88 -12.13
CA PRO A 219 6.96 2.39 -11.78
C PRO A 219 6.97 1.32 -10.66
N ILE A 220 5.82 0.98 -10.08
CA ILE A 220 5.69 0.10 -8.91
C ILE A 220 6.40 -1.25 -9.09
N ARG A 221 6.25 -1.89 -10.27
CA ARG A 221 6.82 -3.21 -10.55
C ARG A 221 8.34 -3.27 -10.37
N GLN A 222 9.03 -2.14 -10.49
CA GLN A 222 10.49 -2.06 -10.37
C GLN A 222 10.97 -2.45 -8.97
N ILE A 223 10.14 -2.34 -7.94
CA ILE A 223 10.48 -2.79 -6.58
C ILE A 223 10.66 -4.30 -6.54
N ARG A 224 9.74 -5.05 -7.17
CA ARG A 224 9.79 -6.52 -7.24
C ARG A 224 10.87 -7.02 -8.20
N LEU A 225 11.12 -6.27 -9.28
CA LEU A 225 12.19 -6.59 -10.24
C LEU A 225 13.59 -6.21 -9.74
N HIS A 226 13.68 -5.46 -8.64
CA HIS A 226 14.95 -5.06 -8.07
C HIS A 226 15.78 -6.29 -7.64
N PRO A 227 17.09 -6.36 -7.94
CA PRO A 227 17.92 -7.52 -7.62
C PRO A 227 17.91 -7.90 -6.12
N GLY A 228 17.79 -6.91 -5.24
CA GLY A 228 17.72 -7.12 -3.79
C GLY A 228 16.34 -7.50 -3.23
N PHE A 229 15.32 -7.68 -4.08
CA PHE A 229 13.95 -7.93 -3.62
C PHE A 229 13.81 -9.25 -2.87
N MET A 230 14.47 -10.32 -3.32
CA MET A 230 14.38 -11.63 -2.64
C MET A 230 15.04 -11.60 -1.27
N ASP A 231 16.23 -11.01 -1.15
CA ASP A 231 16.89 -10.80 0.13
C ASP A 231 16.03 -9.93 1.06
N PHE A 232 15.34 -8.94 0.50
CA PHE A 232 14.41 -8.10 1.25
C PHE A 232 13.22 -8.92 1.77
N ALA A 233 12.61 -9.72 0.90
CA ALA A 233 11.50 -10.57 1.25
C ALA A 233 11.86 -11.59 2.33
N GLU A 234 13.08 -12.14 2.30
CA GLU A 234 13.58 -13.03 3.35
C GLU A 234 13.73 -12.27 4.69
N ASP A 235 14.37 -11.10 4.68
CA ASP A 235 14.60 -10.27 5.86
C ASP A 235 13.33 -9.87 6.62
N ILE A 236 12.22 -9.66 5.89
CA ILE A 236 10.93 -9.30 6.49
C ILE A 236 9.99 -10.50 6.70
N GLY A 237 10.50 -11.72 6.48
CA GLY A 237 9.81 -12.98 6.74
C GLY A 237 8.78 -13.40 5.68
N LEU A 238 8.72 -12.70 4.53
CA LEU A 238 7.80 -13.04 3.45
C LEU A 238 8.11 -14.39 2.82
N VAL A 239 9.38 -14.75 2.65
CA VAL A 239 9.77 -16.06 2.07
C VAL A 239 9.24 -17.21 2.91
N GLU A 240 9.33 -17.12 4.24
CA GLU A 240 8.74 -18.12 5.14
C GLU A 240 7.21 -18.16 5.04
N ALA A 241 6.55 -16.99 4.94
CA ALA A 241 5.11 -16.95 4.71
C ALA A 241 4.70 -17.59 3.38
N TRP A 242 5.49 -17.41 2.32
CA TRP A 242 5.23 -18.02 1.02
C TRP A 242 5.45 -19.53 1.01
N ASN A 243 6.49 -20.02 1.69
CA ASN A 243 6.72 -21.45 1.84
C ASN A 243 5.56 -22.13 2.59
N ARG A 244 4.97 -21.45 3.58
CA ARG A 244 3.89 -21.99 4.41
C ARG A 244 2.51 -21.84 3.78
N HIS A 245 2.22 -20.66 3.23
CA HIS A 245 0.88 -20.26 2.80
C HIS A 245 0.71 -20.19 1.29
N GLY A 246 1.81 -20.20 0.52
CA GLY A 246 1.89 -20.19 -0.93
C GLY A 246 2.47 -18.90 -1.52
N TRP A 247 3.21 -19.03 -2.62
CA TRP A 247 3.93 -17.97 -3.30
C TRP A 247 3.03 -16.92 -4.00
N PRO A 248 3.49 -15.65 -4.14
CA PRO A 248 2.71 -14.58 -4.75
C PRO A 248 2.20 -14.90 -6.16
N ASP A 249 1.09 -14.27 -6.56
CA ASP A 249 0.46 -14.48 -7.88
C ASP A 249 1.41 -14.18 -9.05
N LEU A 250 2.35 -13.26 -8.86
CA LEU A 250 3.35 -12.84 -9.85
C LEU A 250 4.68 -13.59 -9.74
N MET A 251 4.80 -14.56 -8.82
CA MET A 251 6.01 -15.35 -8.56
C MET A 251 5.69 -16.82 -8.20
N PRO A 252 4.94 -17.57 -9.04
CA PRO A 252 4.29 -18.82 -8.64
C PRO A 252 5.24 -20.00 -8.34
N GLU A 253 6.47 -20.00 -8.84
CA GLU A 253 7.37 -21.18 -8.77
C GLU A 253 8.47 -21.06 -7.69
N GLY A 254 8.51 -19.96 -6.94
CA GLY A 254 9.61 -19.68 -6.00
C GLY A 254 10.99 -19.60 -6.68
N PRO A 255 12.07 -19.27 -5.94
CA PRO A 255 13.43 -19.17 -6.49
C PRO A 255 14.01 -20.54 -6.88
N HIS A 256 13.34 -21.65 -6.57
CA HIS A 256 13.75 -23.01 -6.94
C HIS A 256 12.98 -23.56 -8.16
N GLY A 257 12.18 -22.72 -8.82
CA GLY A 257 11.31 -23.08 -9.94
C GLY A 257 11.92 -23.04 -11.34
N ALA A 258 13.19 -22.68 -11.49
CA ALA A 258 13.90 -22.64 -12.78
C ALA A 258 15.04 -23.66 -12.84
#